data_AF-A0A3N5LF31-F1
#
_entry.id   AF-A0A3N5LF31-F1
#
_cell.length_a   1.000
_cell.length_b   1.000
_cell.length_c   1.000
_cell.angle_alpha   90.00
_cell.angle_beta   90.00
_cell.angle_gamma   90.00
#
_symmetry.space_group_name_H-M   'P 1'
#
loop_
_entity.id
_entity.type
_entity.pdbx_description
1 polymer ?
#
loop_
_entity_poly.entity_id
_entity_poly.type
_entity_poly.pdbx_seq_one_letter_code
_entity_poly.pdbx_strand_id
1 'polypeptide(L)'
;MADGSCRRDGDEFHDADPLLGALLYNGGPTATVALLPGSGAIDAGSPAHCAAVGNKDQRGATRPQGAVCDIGAYEVDRTPPMVNDFVSAASSNSLDIPITTFTATDNVAVNSYLITTTSTPTAPGAPGWVRTAPTTFTLASYGRQILYPWAKDYDNNVSAAFPFPSLVTACSGVTLVTNTLDSGPGSLRQAIADPCSGNTIYFDSGMSGMTIALSSQLVLSKNVTIDGSSLTRQVSISGENAARVFHVNPGVTAALKWLWIVSGHTGTEAGGGLYNDGTLTVTNCFLVRSLRQLGGRDPEPLGDAHGDEQHPGGEFRNR
;
A
#
# COMPACT_ATOMS: atom_id res chain seq x y z
N MET A 1 39.45 17.41 -42.60
CA MET A 1 39.73 18.67 -43.32
C MET A 1 38.40 19.28 -43.67
N ALA A 2 38.04 20.43 -43.10
CA ALA A 2 36.90 21.22 -43.54
C ALA A 2 37.41 22.26 -44.55
N ASP A 3 36.74 22.43 -45.69
CA ASP A 3 37.23 23.21 -46.84
C ASP A 3 36.99 24.72 -46.74
N GLY A 4 36.59 25.22 -45.55
CA GLY A 4 36.56 26.64 -45.24
C GLY A 4 35.62 27.47 -46.13
N SER A 5 34.63 26.83 -46.74
CA SER A 5 33.69 27.45 -47.69
C SER A 5 32.50 28.16 -47.02
N CYS A 6 32.31 28.03 -45.71
CA CYS A 6 31.39 28.88 -44.93
C CYS A 6 32.12 30.17 -44.49
N ARG A 7 31.54 31.31 -44.84
CA ARG A 7 32.10 32.66 -44.77
C ARG A 7 32.26 33.10 -43.31
N ARG A 8 33.51 33.27 -42.85
CA ARG A 8 33.86 33.72 -41.50
C ARG A 8 33.60 35.22 -41.31
N ASP A 9 32.35 35.61 -41.09
CA ASP A 9 32.00 36.99 -40.75
C ASP A 9 31.72 37.13 -39.24
N GLY A 10 32.74 36.94 -38.40
CA GLY A 10 32.91 37.67 -37.14
C GLY A 10 31.92 37.50 -35.97
N ASP A 11 30.85 36.71 -36.07
CA ASP A 11 29.88 36.44 -34.98
C ASP A 11 29.70 34.92 -34.66
N GLU A 12 30.65 34.11 -35.14
CA GLU A 12 30.50 32.67 -35.25
C GLU A 12 30.85 31.87 -33.97
N PHE A 13 29.84 31.28 -33.33
CA PHE A 13 29.89 30.18 -32.32
C PHE A 13 30.53 28.86 -32.86
N HIS A 14 31.49 28.92 -33.78
CA HIS A 14 31.79 27.82 -34.70
C HIS A 14 32.87 26.83 -34.23
N ASP A 15 33.42 27.00 -33.03
CA ASP A 15 34.44 26.11 -32.44
C ASP A 15 34.04 25.57 -31.05
N ALA A 16 32.79 25.79 -30.61
CA ALA A 16 32.27 25.24 -29.37
C ALA A 16 31.56 23.91 -29.61
N ASP A 17 31.65 22.98 -28.66
CA ASP A 17 30.83 21.76 -28.65
C ASP A 17 29.35 22.18 -28.75
N PRO A 18 28.59 21.67 -29.74
CA PRO A 18 27.19 22.03 -29.89
C PRO A 18 26.31 21.51 -28.73
N LEU A 19 26.89 20.71 -27.81
CA LEU A 19 26.24 20.18 -26.62
C LEU A 19 24.95 19.43 -27.01
N LEU A 20 25.12 18.45 -27.89
CA LEU A 20 24.04 17.62 -28.40
C LEU A 20 24.04 16.24 -27.73
N GLY A 21 22.85 15.70 -27.48
CA GLY A 21 22.68 14.33 -27.01
C GLY A 21 22.88 13.28 -28.11
N ALA A 22 22.69 12.01 -27.76
CA ALA A 22 22.63 10.94 -28.74
C ALA A 22 21.29 10.96 -29.52
N LEU A 23 21.29 10.39 -30.73
CA LEU A 23 20.07 10.16 -31.50
C LEU A 23 19.21 9.07 -30.80
N LEU A 24 18.10 9.47 -30.18
CA LEU A 24 17.25 8.62 -29.34
C LEU A 24 15.77 8.95 -29.49
N TYR A 25 14.88 8.06 -29.02
CA TYR A 25 13.45 8.36 -28.87
C TYR A 25 13.22 9.25 -27.65
N ASN A 26 13.27 10.57 -27.84
CA ASN A 26 13.08 11.57 -26.78
C ASN A 26 11.60 11.93 -26.55
N GLY A 27 10.71 10.93 -26.60
CA GLY A 27 9.28 11.09 -26.37
C GLY A 27 8.39 11.21 -27.62
N GLY A 28 8.98 11.37 -28.80
CA GLY A 28 8.24 11.45 -30.08
C GLY A 28 8.19 10.14 -30.88
N PRO A 29 7.50 10.14 -32.03
CA PRO A 29 7.36 8.98 -32.92
C PRO A 29 8.65 8.64 -33.68
N THR A 30 9.63 9.54 -33.70
CA THR A 30 10.92 9.37 -34.38
C THR A 30 12.08 9.72 -33.45
N ALA A 31 13.26 9.20 -33.76
CA ALA A 31 14.45 9.53 -33.01
C ALA A 31 14.89 10.98 -33.31
N THR A 32 15.25 11.73 -32.27
CA THR A 32 15.74 13.11 -32.34
C THR A 32 17.06 13.23 -31.58
N VAL A 33 17.76 14.33 -31.79
CA VAL A 33 18.96 14.71 -31.04
C VAL A 33 18.56 15.79 -30.05
N ALA A 34 18.55 15.48 -28.76
CA ALA A 34 18.21 16.43 -27.71
C ALA A 34 19.31 17.50 -27.56
N LEU A 35 18.93 18.71 -27.19
CA LEU A 35 19.87 19.78 -26.83
C LEU A 35 20.24 19.64 -25.35
N LEU A 36 21.52 19.54 -25.04
CA LEU A 36 22.00 19.46 -23.65
C LEU A 36 22.04 20.88 -23.02
N PRO A 37 21.98 20.97 -21.68
CA PRO A 37 22.07 22.26 -20.99
C PRO A 37 23.30 23.07 -21.43
N GLY A 38 23.06 24.33 -21.83
CA GLY A 38 24.10 25.25 -22.32
C GLY A 38 24.36 25.23 -23.83
N SER A 39 23.65 24.38 -24.60
CA SER A 39 23.74 24.40 -26.07
C SER A 39 23.39 25.76 -26.64
N GLY A 40 24.23 26.28 -27.54
CA GLY A 40 23.97 27.52 -28.27
C GLY A 40 22.79 27.44 -29.24
N ALA A 41 22.23 26.26 -29.47
CA ALA A 41 21.01 26.07 -30.25
C ALA A 41 19.73 26.41 -29.46
N ILE A 42 19.81 26.53 -28.13
CA ILE A 42 18.66 26.83 -27.27
C ILE A 42 18.28 28.30 -27.44
N ASP A 43 16.99 28.59 -27.67
CA ASP A 43 16.43 29.93 -27.89
C ASP A 43 17.10 30.72 -29.04
N ALA A 44 17.72 30.02 -30.00
CA ALA A 44 18.51 30.65 -31.09
C ALA A 44 17.89 30.51 -32.48
N GLY A 45 16.72 29.87 -32.59
CA GLY A 45 15.98 29.69 -33.84
C GLY A 45 15.36 30.99 -34.36
N SER A 46 14.95 30.98 -35.63
CA SER A 46 14.17 32.09 -36.19
C SER A 46 12.67 31.87 -35.99
N PRO A 47 11.92 32.85 -35.45
CA PRO A 47 10.47 32.76 -35.33
C PRO A 47 9.76 32.43 -36.65
N ALA A 48 10.28 32.93 -37.78
CA ALA A 48 9.71 32.67 -39.10
C ALA A 48 9.85 31.19 -39.51
N HIS A 49 10.98 30.55 -39.22
CA HIS A 49 11.18 29.13 -39.50
C HIS A 49 10.28 28.24 -38.64
N CYS A 50 10.07 28.63 -37.37
CA CYS A 50 9.22 27.88 -36.46
C CYS A 50 7.75 27.97 -36.84
N ALA A 51 7.29 29.15 -37.28
CA ALA A 51 5.96 29.31 -37.85
C ALA A 51 5.78 28.48 -39.14
N ALA A 52 6.80 28.38 -39.99
CA ALA A 52 6.72 27.64 -41.25
C ALA A 52 6.52 26.13 -41.08
N VAL A 53 6.95 25.57 -39.94
CA VAL A 53 6.72 24.15 -39.57
C VAL A 53 5.53 23.96 -38.63
N GLY A 54 4.66 24.96 -38.50
CA GLY A 54 3.46 24.89 -37.67
C GLY A 54 3.72 24.97 -36.17
N ASN A 55 4.84 25.57 -35.75
CA ASN A 55 5.19 25.75 -34.34
C ASN A 55 5.28 24.44 -33.55
N LYS A 56 5.76 23.38 -34.23
CA LYS A 56 5.96 22.06 -33.65
C LYS A 56 7.34 21.51 -33.99
N ASP A 57 7.91 20.76 -33.06
CA ASP A 57 9.14 20.00 -33.31
C ASP A 57 8.80 18.61 -33.87
N GLN A 58 9.81 17.79 -34.16
CA GLN A 58 9.58 16.46 -34.74
C GLN A 58 8.88 15.47 -33.78
N ARG A 59 8.82 15.79 -32.48
CA ARG A 59 8.12 15.01 -31.46
C ARG A 59 6.68 15.45 -31.28
N GLY A 60 6.30 16.63 -31.78
CA GLY A 60 5.02 17.28 -31.54
C GLY A 60 5.02 18.25 -30.36
N ALA A 61 6.20 18.53 -29.79
CA ALA A 61 6.37 19.54 -28.76
C ALA A 61 6.00 20.92 -29.32
N THR A 62 5.32 21.74 -28.52
CA THR A 62 5.04 23.14 -28.88
C THR A 62 6.34 23.91 -28.98
N ARG A 63 6.48 24.74 -30.01
CA ARG A 63 7.58 25.70 -30.18
C ARG A 63 7.01 27.11 -30.30
N PRO A 64 7.64 28.14 -29.71
CA PRO A 64 8.71 28.04 -28.73
C PRO A 64 8.19 27.61 -27.35
N GLN A 65 9.01 26.91 -26.56
CA GLN A 65 8.80 26.77 -25.10
C GLN A 65 9.61 27.80 -24.30
N GLY A 66 10.44 28.57 -24.98
CA GLY A 66 11.28 29.62 -24.42
C GLY A 66 11.02 31.01 -24.96
N ALA A 67 12.08 31.83 -24.94
CA ALA A 67 12.05 33.16 -25.51
C ALA A 67 11.90 33.09 -27.04
N VAL A 68 12.59 32.12 -27.65
CA VAL A 68 12.50 31.81 -29.07
C VAL A 68 12.55 30.29 -29.23
N CYS A 69 12.21 29.78 -30.40
CA CYS A 69 12.35 28.35 -30.65
C CYS A 69 13.82 27.98 -30.78
N ASP A 70 14.13 26.72 -30.56
CA ASP A 70 15.50 26.24 -30.70
C ASP A 70 15.89 26.06 -32.18
N ILE A 71 17.18 25.93 -32.45
CA ILE A 71 17.66 25.55 -33.78
C ILE A 71 17.52 24.04 -33.96
N GLY A 72 16.91 23.62 -35.07
CA GLY A 72 16.86 22.21 -35.49
C GLY A 72 15.51 21.53 -35.24
N ALA A 73 15.51 20.19 -35.23
CA ALA A 73 14.31 19.35 -35.16
C ALA A 73 13.77 19.11 -33.75
N TYR A 74 14.46 19.62 -32.73
CA TYR A 74 14.18 19.47 -31.31
C TYR A 74 13.89 20.83 -30.68
N GLU A 75 13.02 20.84 -29.67
CA GLU A 75 12.71 22.00 -28.82
C GLU A 75 12.78 21.58 -27.36
N VAL A 76 13.70 22.11 -26.55
CA VAL A 76 13.83 21.77 -25.14
C VAL A 76 12.48 21.92 -24.44
N ASP A 77 11.97 20.80 -23.94
CA ASP A 77 10.74 20.81 -23.18
C ASP A 77 11.02 21.46 -21.81
N ARG A 78 10.19 22.42 -21.43
CA ARG A 78 10.27 23.13 -20.15
C ARG A 78 9.04 22.91 -19.31
N THR A 79 8.07 22.17 -19.83
CA THR A 79 6.81 21.89 -19.16
C THR A 79 6.96 20.58 -18.41
N PRO A 80 6.89 20.57 -17.07
CA PRO A 80 6.96 19.32 -16.33
C PRO A 80 5.71 18.47 -16.54
N PRO A 81 5.84 17.14 -16.44
CA PRO A 81 4.69 16.25 -16.48
C PRO A 81 3.78 16.46 -15.27
N MET A 82 2.52 16.05 -15.40
CA MET A 82 1.53 16.07 -14.33
C MET A 82 1.13 14.65 -13.95
N VAL A 83 1.22 14.31 -12.67
CA VAL A 83 0.59 13.10 -12.12
C VAL A 83 -0.92 13.35 -12.04
N ASN A 84 -1.70 12.53 -12.76
CA ASN A 84 -3.16 12.69 -12.86
C ASN A 84 -3.90 11.92 -11.78
N ASP A 85 -3.44 10.70 -11.49
CA ASP A 85 -4.06 9.83 -10.49
C ASP A 85 -3.02 8.90 -9.87
N PHE A 86 -3.18 8.63 -8.57
CA PHE A 86 -2.33 7.74 -7.81
C PHE A 86 -3.11 7.10 -6.67
N VAL A 87 -3.23 5.77 -6.71
CA VAL A 87 -3.97 4.98 -5.73
C VAL A 87 -3.15 3.75 -5.36
N SER A 88 -2.98 3.53 -4.05
CA SER A 88 -2.37 2.34 -3.48
C SER A 88 -3.32 1.60 -2.54
N ALA A 89 -2.98 0.36 -2.19
CA ALA A 89 -3.60 -0.31 -1.06
C ALA A 89 -3.38 0.50 0.23
N ALA A 90 -4.44 0.67 1.03
CA ALA A 90 -4.35 1.38 2.31
C ALA A 90 -3.56 0.60 3.38
N SER A 91 -3.51 -0.73 3.27
CA SER A 91 -2.70 -1.59 4.13
C SER A 91 -2.16 -2.83 3.40
N SER A 92 -1.06 -3.39 3.91
CA SER A 92 -0.43 -4.62 3.42
C SER A 92 0.15 -5.43 4.57
N ASN A 93 0.14 -6.77 4.46
CA ASN A 93 0.82 -7.68 5.40
C ASN A 93 2.29 -7.92 5.06
N SER A 94 2.86 -7.12 4.18
CA SER A 94 4.28 -7.10 3.88
C SER A 94 4.77 -5.66 3.70
N LEU A 95 6.07 -5.50 3.46
CA LEU A 95 6.63 -4.21 3.07
C LEU A 95 6.25 -3.80 1.64
N ASP A 96 5.74 -4.73 0.84
CA ASP A 96 5.30 -4.46 -0.52
C ASP A 96 3.87 -3.93 -0.49
N ILE A 97 3.72 -2.68 -0.93
CA ILE A 97 2.44 -2.00 -1.07
C ILE A 97 1.98 -2.09 -2.53
N PRO A 98 0.84 -2.75 -2.81
CA PRO A 98 0.25 -2.73 -4.14
C PRO A 98 -0.15 -1.31 -4.56
N ILE A 99 0.21 -0.94 -5.80
CA ILE A 99 -0.22 0.30 -6.46
C ILE A 99 -1.24 -0.09 -7.52
N THR A 100 -2.48 0.36 -7.37
CA THR A 100 -3.58 0.01 -8.28
C THR A 100 -3.72 1.01 -9.42
N THR A 101 -3.38 2.27 -9.18
CA THR A 101 -3.40 3.33 -10.20
C THR A 101 -2.18 4.21 -10.05
N PHE A 102 -1.49 4.47 -11.15
CA PHE A 102 -0.50 5.53 -11.24
C PHE A 102 -0.43 6.02 -12.68
N THR A 103 -1.03 7.18 -12.94
CA THR A 103 -1.11 7.77 -14.27
C THR A 103 -0.53 9.18 -14.29
N ALA A 104 0.12 9.53 -15.39
CA ALA A 104 0.67 10.86 -15.61
C ALA A 104 0.55 11.22 -17.10
N THR A 105 0.49 12.50 -17.39
CA THR A 105 0.50 13.06 -18.74
C THR A 105 1.54 14.15 -18.86
N ASP A 106 1.92 14.41 -20.09
CA ASP A 106 2.91 15.40 -20.46
C ASP A 106 2.55 15.96 -21.84
N ASN A 107 3.03 17.15 -22.18
CA ASN A 107 2.83 17.80 -23.48
C ASN A 107 3.62 17.10 -24.61
N VAL A 108 4.69 16.39 -24.29
CA VAL A 108 5.43 15.55 -25.24
C VAL A 108 5.27 14.08 -24.88
N ALA A 109 5.86 13.65 -23.76
CA ALA A 109 5.73 12.30 -23.24
C ALA A 109 6.33 12.17 -21.84
N VAL A 110 5.64 11.43 -20.97
CA VAL A 110 6.22 10.94 -19.72
C VAL A 110 7.30 9.90 -20.04
N ASN A 111 8.48 10.05 -19.44
CA ASN A 111 9.61 9.15 -19.62
C ASN A 111 9.66 8.08 -18.53
N SER A 112 9.47 8.48 -17.27
CA SER A 112 9.60 7.59 -16.12
C SER A 112 8.85 8.08 -14.88
N TYR A 113 8.72 7.17 -13.93
CA TYR A 113 7.94 7.28 -12.71
C TYR A 113 8.82 6.94 -11.50
N LEU A 114 8.49 7.53 -10.36
CA LEU A 114 9.13 7.24 -9.08
C LEU A 114 8.08 7.36 -7.96
N ILE A 115 8.22 6.55 -6.93
CA ILE A 115 7.46 6.69 -5.67
C ILE A 115 8.48 6.91 -4.56
N THR A 116 8.22 7.86 -3.67
CA THR A 116 9.05 8.11 -2.48
C THR A 116 8.19 8.22 -1.22
N THR A 117 8.85 8.33 -0.07
CA THR A 117 8.21 8.65 1.22
C THR A 117 8.44 10.10 1.66
N THR A 118 8.90 10.96 0.74
CA THR A 118 9.21 12.37 0.99
C THR A 118 8.35 13.26 0.13
N SER A 119 7.81 14.34 0.70
CA SER A 119 6.92 15.28 0.00
C SER A 119 7.63 16.21 -0.99
N THR A 120 8.96 16.19 -1.02
CA THR A 120 9.77 17.03 -1.90
C THR A 120 10.06 16.32 -3.23
N PRO A 121 9.92 17.01 -4.37
CA PRO A 121 10.31 16.47 -5.67
C PRO A 121 11.75 15.97 -5.63
N THR A 122 11.98 14.80 -6.22
CA THR A 122 13.32 14.25 -6.32
C THR A 122 14.09 14.91 -7.45
N ALA A 123 15.41 14.93 -7.33
CA ALA A 123 16.25 15.34 -8.45
C ALA A 123 16.01 14.41 -9.65
N PRO A 124 16.04 14.92 -10.90
CA PRO A 124 15.80 14.08 -12.08
C PRO A 124 16.78 12.91 -12.21
N GLY A 125 18.00 13.05 -11.67
CA GLY A 125 19.05 12.02 -11.64
C GLY A 125 19.04 11.13 -10.38
N ALA A 126 18.03 11.24 -9.51
CA ALA A 126 17.92 10.37 -8.33
C ALA A 126 17.80 8.88 -8.74
N PRO A 127 18.31 7.94 -7.94
CA PRO A 127 18.09 6.52 -8.22
C PRO A 127 16.60 6.15 -8.06
N GLY A 128 16.16 5.10 -8.77
CA GLY A 128 14.82 4.52 -8.61
C GLY A 128 13.78 4.91 -9.65
N TRP A 129 14.08 5.83 -10.57
CA TRP A 129 13.21 6.12 -11.71
C TRP A 129 13.05 4.88 -12.60
N VAL A 130 11.80 4.54 -12.94
CA VAL A 130 11.46 3.41 -13.81
C VAL A 130 10.57 3.86 -14.97
N ARG A 131 10.76 3.28 -16.16
CA ARG A 131 10.05 3.71 -17.39
C ARG A 131 8.56 3.41 -17.40
N THR A 132 8.13 2.44 -16.61
CA THR A 132 6.72 2.06 -16.48
C THR A 132 6.22 2.42 -15.09
N ALA A 133 4.97 2.90 -15.01
CA ALA A 133 4.35 3.18 -13.73
C ALA A 133 4.40 1.94 -12.80
N PRO A 134 5.02 2.03 -11.61
CA PRO A 134 5.12 0.91 -10.69
C PRO A 134 3.74 0.39 -10.26
N THR A 135 3.58 -0.94 -10.22
CA THR A 135 2.41 -1.61 -9.64
C THR A 135 2.64 -2.03 -8.19
N THR A 136 3.84 -1.81 -7.65
CA THR A 136 4.21 -2.13 -6.27
C THR A 136 5.28 -1.15 -5.78
N PHE A 137 5.25 -0.83 -4.48
CA PHE A 137 6.28 -0.07 -3.81
C PHE A 137 6.71 -0.77 -2.52
N THR A 138 8.01 -1.02 -2.35
CA THR A 138 8.57 -1.68 -1.17
C THR A 138 9.01 -0.64 -0.14
N LEU A 139 8.41 -0.67 1.04
CA LEU A 139 8.78 0.16 2.18
C LEU A 139 10.06 -0.34 2.86
N ALA A 140 10.82 0.58 3.47
CA ALA A 140 12.03 0.23 4.22
C ALA A 140 11.71 -0.37 5.60
N SER A 141 10.52 -0.12 6.15
CA SER A 141 10.10 -0.60 7.47
C SER A 141 8.58 -0.72 7.56
N TYR A 142 8.12 -1.58 8.47
CA TYR A 142 6.70 -1.65 8.83
C TYR A 142 6.23 -0.36 9.51
N GLY A 143 4.91 -0.20 9.56
CA GLY A 143 4.23 0.96 10.12
C GLY A 143 3.59 1.84 9.06
N ARG A 144 3.18 3.01 9.51
CA ARG A 144 2.42 3.97 8.70
C ARG A 144 3.36 4.90 7.95
N GLN A 145 3.16 5.05 6.64
CA GLN A 145 3.97 5.87 5.74
C GLN A 145 3.07 6.61 4.75
N ILE A 146 3.59 7.69 4.16
CA ILE A 146 2.91 8.41 3.08
C ILE A 146 3.72 8.20 1.80
N LEU A 147 3.05 7.80 0.73
CA LEU A 147 3.64 7.60 -0.59
C LEU A 147 3.40 8.81 -1.48
N TYR A 148 4.48 9.34 -2.04
CA TYR A 148 4.47 10.47 -2.96
C TYR A 148 4.86 10.00 -4.37
N PRO A 149 3.94 10.10 -5.35
CA PRO A 149 4.22 9.75 -6.74
C PRO A 149 4.91 10.93 -7.46
N TRP A 150 5.81 10.59 -8.38
CA TRP A 150 6.52 11.53 -9.24
C TRP A 150 6.57 11.01 -10.67
N ALA A 151 6.45 11.90 -11.63
CA ALA A 151 6.71 11.63 -13.04
C ALA A 151 7.85 12.54 -13.53
N LYS A 152 8.62 12.08 -14.52
CA LYS A 152 9.55 12.92 -15.27
C LYS A 152 9.44 12.67 -16.76
N ASP A 153 9.76 13.69 -17.56
CA ASP A 153 9.78 13.64 -19.01
C ASP A 153 11.18 13.26 -19.55
N TYR A 154 11.37 13.38 -20.87
CA TYR A 154 12.65 13.12 -21.53
C TYR A 154 13.68 14.24 -21.40
N ASP A 155 13.24 15.46 -21.05
CA ASP A 155 14.07 16.65 -20.84
C ASP A 155 14.45 16.85 -19.36
N ASN A 156 14.11 15.89 -18.50
CA ASN A 156 14.37 15.85 -17.06
C ASN A 156 13.56 16.86 -16.23
N ASN A 157 12.43 17.36 -16.73
CA ASN A 157 11.47 18.06 -15.88
C ASN A 157 10.75 17.05 -14.99
N VAL A 158 10.65 17.36 -13.69
CA VAL A 158 9.98 16.51 -12.70
C VAL A 158 8.67 17.16 -12.29
N SER A 159 7.62 16.35 -12.18
CA SER A 159 6.28 16.81 -11.79
C SER A 159 6.30 17.56 -10.45
N ALA A 160 5.38 18.51 -10.30
CA ALA A 160 5.05 19.06 -9.00
C ALA A 160 4.52 17.97 -8.04
N ALA A 161 4.49 18.27 -6.75
CA ALA A 161 3.95 17.34 -5.75
C ALA A 161 2.47 17.05 -6.02
N PHE A 162 2.12 15.77 -6.09
CA PHE A 162 0.73 15.35 -6.26
C PHE A 162 -0.08 15.71 -5.00
N PRO A 163 -1.25 16.37 -5.14
CA PRO A 163 -1.99 16.92 -3.99
C PRO A 163 -2.65 15.86 -3.09
N PHE A 164 -2.79 14.61 -3.55
CA PHE A 164 -3.44 13.54 -2.81
C PHE A 164 -2.50 12.32 -2.63
N PRO A 165 -1.41 12.46 -1.86
CA PRO A 165 -0.51 11.33 -1.63
C PRO A 165 -1.23 10.21 -0.85
N SER A 166 -0.78 8.96 -1.03
CA SER A 166 -1.44 7.81 -0.40
C SER A 166 -0.89 7.53 1.00
N LEU A 167 -1.76 7.51 2.02
CA LEU A 167 -1.41 7.05 3.37
C LEU A 167 -1.55 5.52 3.43
N VAL A 168 -0.47 4.83 3.78
CA VAL A 168 -0.40 3.36 3.77
C VAL A 168 0.11 2.83 5.10
N THR A 169 -0.31 1.62 5.46
CA THR A 169 0.22 0.88 6.62
C THR A 169 0.75 -0.49 6.22
N ALA A 170 2.05 -0.71 6.37
CA ALA A 170 2.64 -2.05 6.24
C ALA A 170 2.68 -2.73 7.61
N CYS A 171 2.17 -3.95 7.68
CA CYS A 171 2.26 -4.82 8.84
C CYS A 171 3.18 -6.00 8.54
N SER A 172 3.74 -6.60 9.59
CA SER A 172 4.56 -7.83 9.50
C SER A 172 3.78 -9.07 9.05
N GLY A 173 2.46 -8.98 8.88
CA GLY A 173 1.56 -10.12 8.70
C GLY A 173 1.41 -10.98 9.96
N VAL A 174 2.15 -10.66 11.01
CA VAL A 174 2.15 -11.34 12.30
C VAL A 174 2.03 -10.31 13.42
N THR A 175 1.07 -10.50 14.31
CA THR A 175 0.92 -9.71 15.54
C THR A 175 1.05 -10.64 16.76
N LEU A 176 1.63 -10.15 17.86
CA LEU A 176 1.81 -10.92 19.09
C LEU A 176 0.99 -10.29 20.23
N VAL A 177 0.19 -11.12 20.91
CA VAL A 177 -0.49 -10.76 22.16
C VAL A 177 0.46 -11.02 23.32
N THR A 178 0.71 -10.00 24.13
CA THR A 178 1.76 -10.04 25.17
C THR A 178 1.23 -9.86 26.59
N ASN A 179 -0.07 -9.59 26.76
CA ASN A 179 -0.69 -9.46 28.07
C ASN A 179 -2.16 -9.90 28.07
N THR A 180 -2.72 -10.04 29.27
CA THR A 180 -4.10 -10.47 29.51
C THR A 180 -5.11 -9.33 29.61
N LEU A 181 -4.70 -8.08 29.32
CA LEU A 181 -5.60 -6.94 29.40
C LEU A 181 -6.65 -7.03 28.30
N ASP A 182 -7.87 -6.58 28.60
CA ASP A 182 -8.97 -6.54 27.63
C ASP A 182 -8.70 -5.55 26.48
N SER A 183 -7.91 -4.49 26.73
CA SER A 183 -7.63 -3.44 25.75
C SER A 183 -6.27 -2.79 25.99
N GLY A 184 -5.83 -1.97 25.02
CA GLY A 184 -4.56 -1.27 25.06
C GLY A 184 -3.40 -2.05 24.41
N PRO A 185 -2.20 -1.45 24.36
CA PRO A 185 -1.03 -2.05 23.71
C PRO A 185 -0.75 -3.48 24.22
N GLY A 186 -0.53 -4.41 23.28
CA GLY A 186 -0.22 -5.82 23.59
C GLY A 186 -1.43 -6.71 23.90
N SER A 187 -2.64 -6.16 23.98
CA SER A 187 -3.87 -6.96 24.18
C SER A 187 -4.33 -7.65 22.89
N LEU A 188 -5.13 -8.73 23.04
CA LEU A 188 -5.79 -9.38 21.91
C LEU A 188 -6.74 -8.44 21.16
N ARG A 189 -7.46 -7.58 21.88
CA ARG A 189 -8.36 -6.59 21.27
C ARG A 189 -7.61 -5.59 20.40
N GLN A 190 -6.44 -5.12 20.84
CA GLN A 190 -5.58 -4.27 20.02
C GLN A 190 -5.09 -5.01 18.77
N ALA A 191 -4.63 -6.26 18.93
CA ALA A 191 -4.16 -7.07 17.79
C ALA A 191 -5.24 -7.31 16.72
N ILE A 192 -6.50 -7.48 17.13
CA ILE A 192 -7.65 -7.57 16.21
C ILE A 192 -7.95 -6.21 15.55
N ALA A 193 -7.72 -5.10 16.26
CA ALA A 193 -7.95 -3.75 15.76
C ALA A 193 -6.89 -3.28 14.75
N ASP A 194 -5.68 -3.86 14.74
CA ASP A 194 -4.59 -3.50 13.82
C ASP A 194 -5.03 -3.49 12.33
N PRO A 195 -4.66 -2.48 11.53
CA PRO A 195 -5.36 -2.13 10.28
C PRO A 195 -5.20 -3.12 9.12
N CYS A 196 -4.24 -4.05 9.20
CA CYS A 196 -3.97 -4.98 8.11
C CYS A 196 -4.88 -6.20 8.19
N SER A 197 -5.61 -6.46 7.11
CA SER A 197 -6.48 -7.64 6.97
C SER A 197 -5.66 -8.85 6.50
N GLY A 198 -5.91 -10.02 7.07
CA GLY A 198 -5.25 -11.29 6.73
C GLY A 198 -4.03 -11.61 7.60
N ASN A 199 -3.77 -10.84 8.65
CA ASN A 199 -2.69 -11.11 9.59
C ASN A 199 -2.97 -12.36 10.44
N THR A 200 -1.89 -12.97 10.94
CA THR A 200 -1.96 -14.01 11.97
C THR A 200 -1.58 -13.42 13.33
N ILE A 201 -2.48 -13.55 14.29
CA ILE A 201 -2.27 -13.17 15.68
C ILE A 201 -1.78 -14.42 16.43
N TYR A 202 -0.56 -14.34 16.93
CA TYR A 202 -0.01 -15.31 17.87
C TYR A 202 -0.04 -14.75 19.30
N PHE A 203 0.35 -15.60 20.25
CA PHE A 203 0.46 -15.25 21.64
C PHE A 203 1.91 -15.41 22.09
N ASP A 204 2.42 -14.46 22.86
CA ASP A 204 3.73 -14.58 23.48
C ASP A 204 3.77 -15.81 24.39
N SER A 205 4.94 -16.44 24.52
CA SER A 205 5.13 -17.61 25.38
C SER A 205 4.62 -17.43 26.82
N GLY A 206 4.67 -16.21 27.37
CA GLY A 206 4.15 -15.87 28.69
C GLY A 206 2.62 -15.93 28.82
N MET A 207 1.89 -16.05 27.70
CA MET A 207 0.43 -16.22 27.67
C MET A 207 -0.01 -17.68 27.84
N SER A 208 0.93 -18.62 27.91
CA SER A 208 0.64 -20.06 28.03
C SER A 208 -0.21 -20.37 29.26
N GLY A 209 -1.45 -20.83 29.04
CA GLY A 209 -2.41 -21.15 30.11
C GLY A 209 -3.03 -19.94 30.81
N MET A 210 -2.79 -18.73 30.33
CA MET A 210 -3.38 -17.50 30.89
C MET A 210 -4.84 -17.32 30.45
N THR A 211 -5.58 -16.49 31.17
CA THR A 211 -6.95 -16.08 30.82
C THR A 211 -6.99 -14.60 30.44
N ILE A 212 -7.53 -14.31 29.26
CA ILE A 212 -7.90 -12.96 28.82
C ILE A 212 -9.37 -12.76 29.17
N ALA A 213 -9.64 -11.92 30.17
CA ALA A 213 -10.99 -11.59 30.63
C ALA A 213 -11.54 -10.41 29.83
N LEU A 214 -12.65 -10.63 29.12
CA LEU A 214 -13.24 -9.63 28.24
C LEU A 214 -14.27 -8.76 28.97
N SER A 215 -14.18 -7.44 28.76
CA SER A 215 -15.22 -6.50 29.22
C SER A 215 -16.37 -6.38 28.22
N SER A 216 -16.12 -6.75 26.96
CA SER A 216 -17.05 -6.67 25.84
C SER A 216 -16.65 -7.65 24.73
N GLN A 217 -17.53 -7.88 23.76
CA GLN A 217 -17.24 -8.82 22.68
C GLN A 217 -16.03 -8.43 21.82
N LEU A 218 -15.31 -9.42 21.31
CA LEU A 218 -14.29 -9.25 20.27
C LEU A 218 -14.95 -9.37 18.89
N VAL A 219 -15.07 -8.25 18.20
CA VAL A 219 -15.61 -8.19 16.84
C VAL A 219 -14.49 -8.38 15.82
N LEU A 220 -14.58 -9.43 15.01
CA LEU A 220 -13.69 -9.69 13.89
C LEU A 220 -14.29 -9.03 12.65
N SER A 221 -13.77 -7.84 12.33
CA SER A 221 -14.22 -7.00 11.20
C SER A 221 -13.32 -7.08 9.96
N LYS A 222 -12.22 -7.83 10.06
CA LYS A 222 -11.23 -8.05 9.00
C LYS A 222 -10.83 -9.52 8.99
N ASN A 223 -10.33 -10.00 7.86
CA ASN A 223 -9.83 -11.37 7.77
C ASN A 223 -8.67 -11.53 8.77
N VAL A 224 -8.66 -12.61 9.53
CA VAL A 224 -7.66 -12.80 10.60
C VAL A 224 -7.55 -14.26 10.97
N THR A 225 -6.33 -14.70 11.29
CA THR A 225 -6.11 -15.98 11.99
C THR A 225 -5.69 -15.67 13.42
N ILE A 226 -6.33 -16.28 14.41
CA ILE A 226 -5.91 -16.21 15.82
C ILE A 226 -5.41 -17.59 16.21
N ASP A 227 -4.12 -17.71 16.49
CA ASP A 227 -3.42 -18.98 16.61
C ASP A 227 -2.65 -19.09 17.93
N GLY A 228 -3.20 -19.90 18.84
CA GLY A 228 -2.57 -20.25 20.10
C GLY A 228 -1.57 -21.40 20.01
N SER A 229 -1.41 -22.06 18.86
CA SER A 229 -0.70 -23.36 18.77
C SER A 229 0.81 -23.31 19.05
N SER A 230 1.39 -22.11 19.11
CA SER A 230 2.77 -21.90 19.55
C SER A 230 2.96 -21.98 21.07
N LEU A 231 1.88 -21.95 21.84
CA LEU A 231 1.90 -22.05 23.30
C LEU A 231 1.98 -23.51 23.77
N THR A 232 2.47 -23.71 25.00
CA THR A 232 2.53 -25.04 25.64
C THR A 232 1.23 -25.44 26.34
N ARG A 233 0.41 -24.46 26.75
CA ARG A 233 -0.93 -24.61 27.32
C ARG A 233 -1.86 -23.60 26.65
N GLN A 234 -3.07 -24.03 26.31
CA GLN A 234 -4.03 -23.18 25.60
C GLN A 234 -4.36 -21.92 26.40
N VAL A 235 -4.31 -20.76 25.74
CA VAL A 235 -4.81 -19.52 26.31
C VAL A 235 -6.34 -19.55 26.34
N SER A 236 -6.92 -19.04 27.42
CA SER A 236 -8.38 -18.92 27.58
C SER A 236 -8.84 -17.50 27.26
N ILE A 237 -9.85 -17.38 26.41
CA ILE A 237 -10.55 -16.13 26.10
C ILE A 237 -11.93 -16.19 26.75
N SER A 238 -12.14 -15.40 27.79
CA SER A 238 -13.31 -15.48 28.67
C SER A 238 -14.26 -14.31 28.45
N GLY A 239 -15.53 -14.59 28.23
CA GLY A 239 -16.60 -13.58 28.25
C GLY A 239 -17.07 -13.18 29.65
N GLU A 240 -16.44 -13.72 30.70
CA GLU A 240 -16.75 -13.46 32.13
C GLU A 240 -18.24 -13.63 32.51
N ASN A 241 -18.98 -14.46 31.78
CA ASN A 241 -20.43 -14.63 31.88
C ASN A 241 -21.23 -13.34 31.64
N ALA A 242 -20.62 -12.33 31.03
CA ALA A 242 -21.21 -11.01 30.82
C ALA A 242 -21.22 -10.59 29.34
N ALA A 243 -20.34 -11.14 28.51
CA ALA A 243 -20.20 -10.77 27.11
C ALA A 243 -20.13 -11.99 26.19
N ARG A 244 -20.55 -11.79 24.94
CA ARG A 244 -20.17 -12.68 23.85
C ARG A 244 -18.65 -12.70 23.72
N VAL A 245 -17.99 -13.85 23.49
CA VAL A 245 -16.53 -13.84 23.29
C VAL A 245 -16.17 -13.31 21.90
N PHE A 246 -16.61 -13.98 20.84
CA PHE A 246 -16.31 -13.60 19.46
C PHE A 246 -17.56 -13.35 18.62
N HIS A 247 -17.52 -12.31 17.79
CA HIS A 247 -18.46 -12.07 16.69
C HIS A 247 -17.68 -11.91 15.37
N VAL A 248 -17.94 -12.76 14.39
CA VAL A 248 -17.39 -12.63 13.03
C VAL A 248 -18.40 -11.89 12.16
N ASN A 249 -18.01 -10.73 11.63
CA ASN A 249 -18.87 -9.91 10.78
C ASN A 249 -19.14 -10.56 9.41
N PRO A 250 -20.24 -10.16 8.73
CA PRO A 250 -20.46 -10.54 7.34
C PRO A 250 -19.27 -10.21 6.42
N GLY A 251 -18.96 -11.12 5.50
CA GLY A 251 -17.86 -10.95 4.53
C GLY A 251 -16.45 -11.17 5.10
N VAL A 252 -16.31 -11.43 6.40
CA VAL A 252 -15.01 -11.72 7.04
C VAL A 252 -14.71 -13.22 6.96
N THR A 253 -13.45 -13.55 6.64
CA THR A 253 -12.89 -14.91 6.78
C THR A 253 -11.96 -14.95 8.00
N ALA A 254 -12.38 -15.66 9.04
CA ALA A 254 -11.63 -15.82 10.27
C ALA A 254 -11.21 -17.28 10.50
N ALA A 255 -10.07 -17.48 11.18
CA ALA A 255 -9.65 -18.77 11.67
C ALA A 255 -9.27 -18.68 13.15
N LEU A 256 -9.78 -19.59 13.98
CA LEU A 256 -9.45 -19.72 15.39
C LEU A 256 -8.75 -21.06 15.59
N LYS A 257 -7.54 -21.04 16.16
CA LYS A 257 -6.73 -22.24 16.34
C LYS A 257 -6.20 -22.35 17.76
N TRP A 258 -6.39 -23.50 18.37
CA TRP A 258 -5.77 -23.88 19.64
C TRP A 258 -6.09 -22.91 20.81
N LEU A 259 -7.38 -22.57 20.98
CA LEU A 259 -7.86 -21.64 22.01
C LEU A 259 -8.89 -22.31 22.93
N TRP A 260 -8.96 -21.88 24.20
CA TRP A 260 -10.15 -22.08 25.03
C TRP A 260 -11.05 -20.85 24.90
N ILE A 261 -12.31 -21.05 24.53
CA ILE A 261 -13.33 -20.01 24.43
C ILE A 261 -14.34 -20.29 25.53
N VAL A 262 -14.33 -19.47 26.57
CA VAL A 262 -14.99 -19.80 27.85
C VAL A 262 -15.94 -18.72 28.33
N SER A 263 -16.92 -19.13 29.13
CA SER A 263 -17.79 -18.22 29.89
C SER A 263 -18.44 -17.13 29.04
N GLY A 264 -18.72 -17.42 27.77
CA GLY A 264 -19.40 -16.49 26.88
C GLY A 264 -20.89 -16.42 27.18
N HIS A 265 -21.47 -15.23 27.24
CA HIS A 265 -22.88 -15.05 27.58
C HIS A 265 -23.53 -13.93 26.77
N THR A 266 -24.74 -14.19 26.28
CA THR A 266 -25.63 -13.19 25.66
C THR A 266 -27.01 -13.30 26.31
N GLY A 267 -27.65 -12.15 26.57
CA GLY A 267 -28.95 -12.11 27.22
C GLY A 267 -30.08 -12.67 26.34
N THR A 268 -30.25 -12.14 25.13
CA THR A 268 -31.35 -12.56 24.23
C THR A 268 -30.86 -13.00 22.85
N GLU A 269 -29.58 -12.79 22.56
CA GLU A 269 -29.00 -13.08 21.24
C GLU A 269 -28.44 -14.50 21.17
N ALA A 270 -28.29 -15.02 19.95
CA ALA A 270 -27.60 -16.28 19.71
C ALA A 270 -26.10 -16.19 20.02
N GLY A 271 -25.51 -17.31 20.46
CA GLY A 271 -24.06 -17.48 20.59
C GLY A 271 -23.40 -16.67 21.71
N GLY A 272 -23.38 -17.22 22.92
CA GLY A 272 -22.61 -16.67 24.04
C GLY A 272 -21.10 -16.78 23.84
N GLY A 273 -20.61 -17.92 23.37
CA GLY A 273 -19.18 -18.08 23.06
C GLY A 273 -18.80 -17.43 21.74
N LEU A 274 -19.58 -17.73 20.70
CA LEU A 274 -19.21 -17.43 19.33
C LEU A 274 -20.47 -17.19 18.50
N TYR A 275 -20.47 -16.10 17.74
CA TYR A 275 -21.49 -15.79 16.75
C TYR A 275 -20.80 -15.49 15.41
N ASN A 276 -21.25 -16.14 14.33
CA ASN A 276 -20.59 -16.06 13.02
C ASN A 276 -21.59 -15.67 11.92
N ASP A 277 -21.46 -14.46 11.38
CA ASP A 277 -22.15 -14.01 10.17
C ASP A 277 -21.25 -14.06 8.92
N GLY A 278 -20.00 -14.49 9.07
CA GLY A 278 -19.00 -14.60 8.00
C GLY A 278 -18.60 -16.04 7.70
N THR A 279 -17.34 -16.23 7.30
CA THR A 279 -16.70 -17.53 7.14
C THR A 279 -15.76 -17.78 8.31
N LEU A 280 -15.94 -18.89 9.02
CA LEU A 280 -15.15 -19.22 10.19
C LEU A 280 -14.61 -20.65 10.13
N THR A 281 -13.30 -20.80 10.33
CA THR A 281 -12.66 -22.09 10.58
C THR A 281 -12.26 -22.18 12.05
N VAL A 282 -12.62 -23.26 12.72
CA VAL A 282 -12.22 -23.53 14.12
C VAL A 282 -11.43 -24.84 14.15
N THR A 283 -10.21 -24.82 14.70
CA THR A 283 -9.32 -25.98 14.72
C THR A 283 -8.69 -26.14 16.09
N ASN A 284 -8.89 -27.30 16.72
CA ASN A 284 -8.33 -27.62 18.04
C ASN A 284 -8.69 -26.59 19.12
N CYS A 285 -9.84 -25.92 19.01
CA CYS A 285 -10.36 -25.05 20.06
C CYS A 285 -11.39 -25.78 20.92
N PHE A 286 -11.49 -25.37 22.18
CA PHE A 286 -12.52 -25.85 23.10
C PHE A 286 -13.49 -24.72 23.40
N LEU A 287 -14.80 -24.97 23.28
CA LEU A 287 -15.85 -24.05 23.71
C LEU A 287 -16.48 -24.60 24.99
N VAL A 288 -16.35 -23.87 26.10
CA VAL A 288 -16.78 -24.32 27.43
C VAL A 288 -17.64 -23.24 28.10
N ARG A 289 -18.72 -23.64 28.80
CA ARG A 289 -19.58 -22.72 29.59
C ARG A 289 -20.07 -21.49 28.79
N SER A 290 -20.33 -21.68 27.51
CA SER A 290 -20.79 -20.63 26.60
C SER A 290 -22.31 -20.74 26.44
N LEU A 291 -23.05 -19.93 27.19
CA LEU A 291 -24.51 -20.05 27.33
C LEU A 291 -25.23 -18.96 26.52
N ARG A 292 -26.39 -19.30 25.94
CA ARG A 292 -27.44 -18.31 25.63
C ARG A 292 -28.43 -18.34 26.80
N GLN A 293 -28.90 -17.20 27.29
CA GLN A 293 -29.95 -17.23 28.31
C GLN A 293 -31.28 -17.63 27.67
N LEU A 294 -31.67 -18.90 27.83
CA LEU A 294 -33.04 -19.32 27.64
C LEU A 294 -33.84 -18.81 28.85
N GLY A 295 -34.88 -18.01 28.60
CA GLY A 295 -35.76 -17.54 29.66
C GLY A 295 -36.36 -18.72 30.45
N GLY A 296 -35.96 -18.82 31.73
CA GLY A 296 -36.64 -19.56 32.80
C GLY A 296 -36.50 -21.08 32.82
N ARG A 297 -35.61 -21.61 33.68
CA ARG A 297 -35.87 -22.45 34.88
C ARG A 297 -34.54 -22.90 35.50
N ASP A 298 -34.59 -23.14 36.81
CA ASP A 298 -33.49 -23.22 37.79
C ASP A 298 -32.23 -24.05 37.43
N PRO A 299 -31.07 -23.73 38.03
CA PRO A 299 -29.85 -24.51 37.86
C PRO A 299 -29.93 -25.86 38.61
N GLU A 300 -29.97 -26.97 37.87
CA GLU A 300 -29.59 -28.28 38.39
C GLU A 300 -28.09 -28.24 38.82
N PRO A 301 -27.72 -28.81 39.97
CA PRO A 301 -26.36 -28.73 40.48
C PRO A 301 -25.42 -29.61 39.64
N LEU A 302 -24.36 -28.99 39.10
CA LEU A 302 -23.32 -29.66 38.33
C LEU A 302 -22.56 -30.66 39.21
N GLY A 303 -22.71 -31.94 38.92
CA GLY A 303 -21.78 -32.98 39.32
C GLY A 303 -20.52 -32.92 38.46
N ASP A 304 -19.37 -33.06 39.11
CA ASP A 304 -18.04 -33.09 38.50
C ASP A 304 -17.97 -34.12 37.36
N ALA A 305 -17.65 -33.66 36.15
CA ALA A 305 -17.29 -34.53 35.03
C ALA A 305 -15.95 -34.08 34.44
N HIS A 306 -14.88 -34.61 35.02
CA HIS A 306 -13.72 -35.01 34.24
C HIS A 306 -14.18 -36.06 33.22
N GLY A 307 -14.05 -35.79 31.93
CA GLY A 307 -14.38 -36.75 30.89
C GLY A 307 -13.98 -36.26 29.52
N ASP A 308 -12.92 -36.85 28.98
CA ASP A 308 -12.48 -36.72 27.60
C ASP A 308 -13.63 -37.02 26.61
N GLU A 309 -13.94 -36.09 25.70
CA GLU A 309 -14.63 -36.45 24.47
C GLU A 309 -14.05 -35.64 23.29
N GLN A 310 -13.19 -36.30 22.52
CA GLN A 310 -12.76 -35.86 21.21
C GLN A 310 -13.87 -36.19 20.20
N HIS A 311 -14.48 -35.18 19.59
CA HIS A 311 -15.35 -35.38 18.42
C HIS A 311 -14.72 -34.74 17.17
N PRO A 312 -14.35 -35.52 16.14
CA PRO A 312 -13.91 -35.00 14.86
C PRO A 312 -15.12 -34.72 13.95
N GLY A 313 -15.10 -33.56 13.29
CA GLY A 313 -15.84 -33.30 12.04
C GLY A 313 -17.36 -33.44 12.10
N GLY A 314 -18.08 -32.36 12.41
CA GLY A 314 -19.53 -32.29 12.26
C GLY A 314 -20.00 -30.85 12.18
N GLU A 315 -20.90 -30.58 11.22
CA GLU A 315 -21.57 -29.30 10.95
C GLU A 315 -22.30 -28.78 12.21
N PHE A 316 -21.79 -27.71 12.84
CA PHE A 316 -22.38 -27.15 14.07
C PHE A 316 -23.50 -26.15 13.76
N ARG A 317 -24.74 -26.63 13.75
CA ARG A 317 -25.93 -25.82 14.05
C ARG A 317 -26.36 -26.12 15.49
N ASN A 318 -25.93 -25.33 16.46
CA ASN A 318 -26.28 -25.54 17.87
C ASN A 318 -27.71 -25.06 18.19
N ARG A 319 -28.51 -25.96 18.79
CA ARG A 319 -29.83 -25.71 19.37
C ARG A 319 -29.76 -25.05 20.74
#